data_AF-A0A978TD58-F1
#
_entry.id   AF-A0A978TD58-F1
#
_cell.length_a   1.000
_cell.length_b   1.000
_cell.length_c   1.000
_cell.angle_alpha   90.00
_cell.angle_beta   90.00
_cell.angle_gamma   90.00
#
_symmetry.space_group_name_H-M   'P 1'
#
loop_
_entity.id
_entity.type
_entity.pdbx_description
1 polymer ?
#
loop_
_entity_poly.entity_id
_entity_poly.type
_entity_poly.pdbx_seq_one_letter_code
_entity_poly.pdbx_strand_id
1 'polypeptide(L)'
;GNMLVGPEELEAMAAAYHDGLNLSFSERLLRALEAGEQAGGDKRGRQAAALYVVDKTIYPHLDLRVDHHHDPLALLRELHDEAHKDYYQSFRQTMPEHLAMPRKLDPIWLPKAV
;
A
#
# COMPACT_ATOMS: atom_id res chain seq x y z
N GLY A 1 7.84 5.64 10.67
CA GLY A 1 8.86 5.08 9.76
C GLY A 1 10.21 5.15 10.44
N ASN A 2 11.24 4.51 9.86
CA ASN A 2 12.63 4.69 10.29
C ASN A 2 13.29 5.72 9.37
N MET A 3 14.26 6.49 9.87
CA MET A 3 15.06 7.44 9.08
C MET A 3 14.26 8.55 8.39
N LEU A 4 13.12 8.93 8.99
CA LEU A 4 12.35 10.10 8.58
C LEU A 4 13.13 11.39 8.87
N VAL A 5 12.83 12.45 8.13
CA VAL A 5 13.37 13.80 8.34
C VAL A 5 12.77 14.40 9.62
N GLY A 6 11.49 14.12 9.93
CA GLY A 6 10.79 14.61 11.11
C GLY A 6 9.56 13.78 11.53
N PRO A 7 8.76 14.31 12.49
CA PRO A 7 7.44 13.79 12.84
C PRO A 7 6.34 14.16 11.82
N GLU A 8 6.50 15.29 11.12
CA GLU A 8 5.52 15.86 10.18
C GLU A 8 5.14 14.89 9.06
N GLU A 9 6.03 13.98 8.67
CA GLU A 9 5.77 12.98 7.64
C GLU A 9 4.70 12.00 8.08
N LEU A 10 4.77 11.51 9.33
CA LEU A 10 3.76 10.56 9.82
C LEU A 10 2.41 11.24 10.02
N GLU A 11 2.43 12.50 10.45
CA GLU A 11 1.22 13.31 10.59
C GLU A 11 0.58 13.57 9.22
N ALA A 12 1.37 13.92 8.21
CA ALA A 12 0.91 14.12 6.84
C ALA A 12 0.35 12.82 6.22
N MET A 13 1.04 11.68 6.39
CA MET A 13 0.55 10.38 5.96
C MET A 13 -0.80 10.04 6.59
N ALA A 14 -0.93 10.23 7.91
CA ALA A 14 -2.14 9.92 8.65
C ALA A 14 -3.30 10.84 8.25
N ALA A 15 -3.04 12.14 8.08
CA ALA A 15 -4.03 13.12 7.62
C ALA A 15 -4.54 12.77 6.21
N ALA A 16 -3.64 12.57 5.25
CA ALA A 16 -4.00 12.21 3.87
C ALA A 16 -4.82 10.91 3.78
N TYR A 17 -4.50 9.93 4.63
CA TYR A 17 -5.29 8.69 4.71
C TYR A 17 -6.73 8.95 5.21
N HIS A 18 -6.89 9.76 6.26
CA HIS A 18 -8.21 10.10 6.83
C HIS A 18 -9.03 11.01 5.92
N ASP A 19 -8.40 11.94 5.20
CA ASP A 19 -9.09 12.82 4.27
C ASP A 19 -9.62 12.06 3.03
N GLY A 20 -9.01 10.92 2.71
CA GLY A 20 -9.40 10.06 1.59
C GLY A 20 -10.46 9.01 1.90
N LEU A 21 -11.19 9.08 3.02
CA LEU A 21 -12.12 8.00 3.43
C LEU A 21 -13.23 7.67 2.41
N ASN A 22 -13.52 8.57 1.48
CA ASN A 22 -14.44 8.36 0.35
C ASN A 22 -13.82 7.63 -0.86
N LEU A 23 -12.52 7.33 -0.83
CA LEU A 23 -11.77 6.69 -1.91
C LEU A 23 -11.59 5.19 -1.66
N SER A 24 -11.10 4.47 -2.67
CA SER A 24 -10.75 3.06 -2.53
C SER A 24 -9.65 2.86 -1.48
N PHE A 25 -9.57 1.66 -0.88
CA PHE A 25 -8.54 1.37 0.12
C PHE A 25 -7.12 1.54 -0.43
N SER A 26 -6.85 1.06 -1.64
CA SER A 26 -5.56 1.21 -2.32
C SER A 26 -5.21 2.68 -2.58
N GLU A 27 -6.18 3.50 -3.00
CA GLU A 27 -5.98 4.94 -3.24
C GLU A 27 -5.61 5.70 -1.95
N ARG A 28 -6.29 5.40 -0.83
CA ARG A 28 -5.96 6.01 0.46
C ARG A 28 -4.53 5.74 0.91
N LEU A 29 -4.08 4.49 0.73
CA LEU A 29 -2.70 4.10 1.06
C LEU A 29 -1.69 4.82 0.16
N LEU A 30 -1.98 4.92 -1.14
CA LEU A 30 -1.08 5.58 -2.07
C LEU A 30 -0.97 7.09 -1.80
N ARG A 31 -2.10 7.77 -1.53
CA ARG A 31 -2.09 9.18 -1.11
C ARG A 31 -1.35 9.42 0.19
N ALA A 32 -1.47 8.50 1.15
CA ALA A 32 -0.68 8.58 2.38
C ALA A 32 0.82 8.54 2.07
N LEU A 33 1.28 7.60 1.22
CA LEU A 33 2.68 7.53 0.80
C LEU A 33 3.14 8.82 0.11
N GLU A 34 2.33 9.38 -0.79
CA GLU A 34 2.61 10.64 -1.50
C GLU A 34 2.75 11.82 -0.53
N ALA A 35 1.85 11.92 0.46
CA ALA A 35 1.91 12.97 1.47
C ALA A 35 3.16 12.84 2.38
N GLY A 36 3.52 11.61 2.75
CA GLY A 36 4.73 11.36 3.54
C GLY A 36 6.01 11.73 2.80
N GLU A 37 6.09 11.44 1.50
CA GLU A 37 7.22 11.85 0.65
C GLU A 37 7.29 13.38 0.52
N GLN A 38 6.16 14.05 0.29
CA GLN A 38 6.10 15.51 0.16
C GLN A 38 6.48 16.24 1.45
N ALA A 39 6.19 15.65 2.61
CA ALA A 39 6.53 16.19 3.92
C ALA A 39 8.02 16.03 4.30
N GLY A 40 8.79 15.22 3.55
CA GLY A 40 10.22 15.05 3.78
C GLY A 40 10.75 13.67 3.42
N GLY A 41 9.90 12.64 3.51
CA GLY A 41 10.23 11.27 3.13
C GLY A 41 11.35 10.62 3.96
N ASP A 42 11.99 9.60 3.38
CA ASP A 42 13.21 9.01 3.96
C ASP A 42 14.40 9.94 3.63
N LYS A 43 15.18 10.31 4.65
CA LYS A 43 16.33 11.21 4.50
C LYS A 43 17.42 10.71 3.54
N ARG A 44 17.41 9.42 3.16
CA ARG A 44 18.33 8.84 2.18
C ARG A 44 17.85 8.99 0.74
N GLY A 45 16.63 9.48 0.55
CA GLY A 45 15.90 9.47 -0.71
C GLY A 45 15.13 8.17 -0.94
N ARG A 46 14.35 8.16 -2.03
CA ARG A 46 13.53 7.02 -2.47
C ARG A 46 14.22 6.25 -3.59
N GLN A 47 14.15 4.91 -3.52
CA GLN A 47 14.64 4.02 -4.59
C GLN A 47 13.63 2.93 -4.97
N ALA A 48 12.74 2.58 -4.04
CA ALA A 48 11.71 1.58 -4.25
C ALA A 48 10.39 2.02 -3.60
N ALA A 49 9.29 1.54 -4.14
CA ALA A 49 7.95 1.74 -3.59
C ALA A 49 7.09 0.51 -3.93
N ALA A 50 6.18 0.14 -3.03
CA ALA A 50 5.28 -0.98 -3.25
C ALA A 50 3.93 -0.74 -2.60
N LEU A 51 2.89 -1.29 -3.22
CA LEU A 51 1.53 -1.31 -2.70
C LEU A 51 1.00 -2.74 -2.77
N TYR A 52 0.82 -3.35 -1.60
CA TYR A 52 0.36 -4.72 -1.46
C TYR A 52 -0.96 -4.75 -0.68
N VAL A 53 -2.04 -5.11 -1.36
CA VAL A 53 -3.39 -5.20 -0.80
C VAL A 53 -3.89 -6.62 -0.96
N VAL A 54 -4.39 -7.19 0.13
CA VAL A 54 -4.99 -8.53 0.16
C VAL A 54 -6.45 -8.43 0.57
N ASP A 55 -7.23 -9.40 0.14
CA ASP A 55 -8.62 -9.60 0.57
C ASP A 55 -8.81 -11.09 0.91
N LYS A 56 -10.03 -11.61 0.81
CA LYS A 56 -10.40 -12.99 1.17
C LYS A 56 -9.79 -14.07 0.25
N THR A 57 -9.17 -13.71 -0.87
CA THR A 57 -8.63 -14.65 -1.85
C THR A 57 -7.14 -14.94 -1.64
N ILE A 58 -6.63 -16.09 -2.12
CA ILE A 58 -5.20 -16.42 -2.09
C ILE A 58 -4.36 -15.47 -2.95
N TYR A 59 -4.98 -14.89 -3.98
CA TYR A 59 -4.34 -13.90 -4.84
C TYR A 59 -4.50 -12.50 -4.24
N PRO A 60 -3.47 -11.65 -4.29
CA PRO A 60 -3.58 -10.29 -3.82
C PRO A 60 -4.66 -9.50 -4.57
N HIS A 61 -5.33 -8.60 -3.85
CA HIS A 61 -6.18 -7.59 -4.45
C HIS A 61 -5.37 -6.61 -5.30
N LEU A 62 -4.15 -6.31 -4.87
CA LEU A 62 -3.23 -5.47 -5.60
C LEU A 62 -1.81 -5.84 -5.17
N ASP A 63 -0.90 -6.05 -6.12
CA ASP A 63 0.52 -6.24 -5.84
C ASP A 63 1.30 -5.45 -6.88
N LEU A 64 1.65 -4.21 -6.51
CA LEU A 64 2.39 -3.29 -7.36
C LEU A 64 3.72 -3.00 -6.71
N ARG A 65 4.78 -3.10 -7.50
CA ARG A 65 6.16 -2.95 -7.03
C ARG A 65 6.99 -2.20 -8.04
N VAL A 66 7.71 -1.20 -7.55
CA VAL A 66 8.81 -0.54 -8.25
C VAL A 66 10.04 -0.78 -7.40
N ASP A 67 10.87 -1.75 -7.80
CA ASP A 67 12.00 -2.19 -6.99
C ASP A 67 13.25 -1.30 -7.18
N HIS A 68 13.35 -0.57 -8.29
CA HIS A 68 14.45 0.37 -8.54
C HIS A 68 14.04 1.48 -9.51
N HIS A 69 13.93 2.71 -9.01
CA HIS A 69 13.78 3.91 -9.83
C HIS A 69 14.22 5.16 -9.05
N HIS A 70 14.57 6.25 -9.75
CA HIS A 70 14.87 7.54 -9.10
C HIS A 70 13.61 8.22 -8.53
N ASP A 71 12.47 7.92 -9.14
CA ASP A 71 11.15 8.33 -8.67
C ASP A 71 10.19 7.12 -8.62
N PRO A 72 10.34 6.22 -7.65
CA PRO A 72 9.55 4.99 -7.59
C PRO A 72 8.09 5.25 -7.25
N LEU A 73 7.77 6.35 -6.56
CA LEU A 73 6.42 6.64 -6.11
C LEU A 73 5.55 7.16 -7.26
N ALA A 74 6.11 7.98 -8.14
CA ALA A 74 5.44 8.39 -9.39
C ALA A 74 5.13 7.18 -10.28
N LEU A 75 6.09 6.25 -10.46
CA LEU A 75 5.83 5.02 -11.21
C LEU A 75 4.81 4.11 -10.52
N LEU A 76 4.82 4.04 -9.19
CA LEU A 76 3.82 3.27 -8.44
C LEU A 76 2.40 3.82 -8.66
N ARG A 77 2.26 5.15 -8.78
CA ARG A 77 1.01 5.82 -9.17
C ARG A 77 0.57 5.44 -10.58
N GLU A 78 1.47 5.46 -11.55
CA GLU A 78 1.16 5.02 -12.92
C GLU A 78 0.70 3.55 -12.96
N LEU A 79 1.38 2.66 -12.23
CA LEU A 79 0.99 1.26 -12.10
C LEU A 79 -0.40 1.11 -11.43
N HIS A 80 -0.70 1.95 -10.43
CA HIS A 80 -2.00 1.95 -9.77
C HIS A 80 -3.10 2.40 -10.74
N ASP A 81 -2.90 3.47 -11.49
CA ASP A 81 -3.86 3.96 -12.47
C ASP A 81 -4.11 2.92 -13.58
N GLU A 82 -3.05 2.27 -14.09
CA GLU A 82 -3.16 1.18 -15.06
C GLU A 82 -3.99 0.01 -14.51
N ALA A 83 -3.75 -0.37 -13.25
CA ALA A 83 -4.48 -1.44 -12.59
C ALA A 83 -5.97 -1.12 -12.39
N HIS A 84 -6.39 0.14 -12.42
CA HIS A 84 -7.80 0.53 -12.29
C HIS A 84 -8.54 0.67 -13.62
N LYS A 85 -7.87 0.48 -14.76
CA LYS A 85 -8.53 0.53 -16.08
C LYS A 85 -9.46 -0.66 -16.30
N ASP A 86 -10.53 -0.42 -17.05
CA ASP A 86 -11.61 -1.38 -17.29
C ASP A 86 -11.13 -2.74 -17.79
N TYR A 87 -10.14 -2.78 -18.69
CA TYR A 87 -9.65 -4.03 -19.25
C TYR A 87 -8.94 -4.89 -18.18
N TYR A 88 -8.19 -4.26 -17.27
CA TYR A 88 -7.48 -4.95 -16.21
C TYR A 88 -8.45 -5.44 -15.14
N GLN A 89 -9.42 -4.61 -14.78
CA GLN A 89 -10.50 -4.98 -13.86
C GLN A 89 -11.37 -6.11 -14.43
N SER A 90 -11.64 -6.08 -15.73
CA SER A 90 -12.36 -7.16 -16.43
C SER A 90 -11.56 -8.46 -16.40
N PHE A 91 -10.27 -8.42 -16.73
CA PHE A 91 -9.39 -9.59 -16.61
C PHE A 91 -9.36 -10.14 -15.18
N ARG A 92 -9.27 -9.26 -14.18
CA ARG A 92 -9.27 -9.64 -12.76
C ARG A 92 -10.52 -10.41 -12.35
N GLN A 93 -11.70 -10.02 -12.84
CA GLN A 93 -12.96 -10.73 -12.56
C GLN A 93 -13.00 -12.15 -13.16
N THR A 94 -12.13 -12.45 -14.12
CA THR A 94 -12.01 -13.82 -14.68
C THR A 94 -11.05 -14.71 -13.88
N MET A 95 -10.32 -14.15 -12.91
CA MET A 95 -9.35 -14.91 -12.13
C MET A 95 -10.03 -15.88 -11.16
N PRO A 96 -9.47 -17.08 -10.95
CA PRO A 96 -10.04 -18.04 -10.00
C PRO A 96 -10.09 -17.50 -8.58
N GLU A 97 -11.27 -17.54 -7.95
CA GLU A 97 -11.45 -17.19 -6.55
C GLU A 97 -11.17 -18.39 -5.65
N HIS A 98 -9.91 -18.63 -5.31
CA HIS A 98 -9.58 -19.52 -4.21
C HIS A 98 -9.57 -18.69 -2.93
N LEU A 99 -10.47 -18.99 -2.00
CA LEU A 99 -10.47 -18.35 -0.69
C LEU A 99 -9.17 -18.67 0.05
N ALA A 100 -8.52 -17.63 0.57
CA ALA A 100 -7.42 -17.81 1.48
C ALA A 100 -7.93 -18.50 2.74
N MET A 101 -7.27 -19.59 3.12
CA MET A 101 -7.44 -20.17 4.45
C MET A 101 -7.16 -19.04 5.46
N PRO A 102 -8.09 -18.72 6.37
CA PRO A 102 -7.86 -17.66 7.35
C PRO A 102 -6.59 -18.00 8.12
N ARG A 103 -5.57 -17.15 7.99
CA ARG A 103 -4.32 -17.33 8.73
C ARG A 103 -4.69 -17.18 10.21
N LYS A 104 -4.58 -18.26 10.99
CA LYS A 104 -4.62 -18.16 12.45
C LYS A 104 -3.43 -17.29 12.85
N LEU A 105 -3.71 -16.03 13.18
CA LEU A 105 -2.72 -15.18 13.83
C LEU A 105 -2.65 -15.70 15.26
N ASP A 106 -1.64 -16.51 15.56
CA ASP A 106 -1.25 -16.71 16.95
C ASP A 106 -0.55 -15.40 17.37
N PRO A 107 -1.17 -14.57 18.21
CA PRO A 107 -0.59 -13.29 18.55
C PRO A 107 0.69 -13.51 19.34
N ILE A 108 1.84 -13.21 18.72
CA ILE A 108 3.16 -13.24 19.36
C ILE A 108 3.29 -12.30 20.58
N TRP A 109 2.31 -11.41 20.76
CA TRP A 109 2.25 -10.38 21.80
C TRP A 109 1.30 -10.71 22.95
N LEU A 110 0.54 -11.81 22.88
CA LEU A 110 -0.20 -12.28 24.06
C LEU A 110 0.75 -13.08 24.95
N PRO A 111 0.76 -12.83 26.28
CA PRO A 111 1.45 -13.74 27.18
C PRO A 111 0.85 -15.13 27.00
N LYS A 112 1.71 -16.14 26.81
CA LYS A 112 1.27 -17.54 26.87
C LYS A 112 0.61 -17.73 28.22
N ALA A 113 -0.69 -18.03 28.23
CA ALA A 113 -1.39 -18.36 29.46
C ALA A 113 -0.61 -19.50 30.14
N VAL A 114 -0.23 -19.25 31.40
CA VAL A 114 0.40 -20.24 32.29
C VAL A 114 -0.62 -21.29 32.68
#